data_AF-A0A7S2GTA1-F1
#
_entry.id   AF-A0A7S2GTA1-F1
#
_cell.length_a   1.000
_cell.length_b   1.000
_cell.length_c   1.000
_cell.angle_alpha   90.00
_cell.angle_beta   90.00
_cell.angle_gamma   90.00
#
_symmetry.space_group_name_H-M   'P 1'
#
loop_
_entity.id
_entity.type
_entity.pdbx_description
1 polymer ?
#
loop_
_entity_poly.entity_id
_entity_poly.type
_entity_poly.pdbx_seq_one_letter_code
_entity_poly.pdbx_strand_id
1 'polypeptide(L)'
;GMNHEQKRPDAQATYHGKGPYLKVKWGNIDSGAKNQWKPAYDSYTGSANDGSRDPFSGYATYDFASVMQYSAGDGSRFDTIPASSKSLTGSRSALSSGDISQVND
;
A
#
# COMPACT_ATOMS: atom_id res chain seq x y z
N GLY A 1 3.56 -1.32 -14.41
CA GLY A 1 2.55 -0.39 -13.88
C GLY A 1 2.27 -0.77 -12.44
N MET A 2 2.06 0.19 -11.53
CA MET A 2 1.96 -0.07 -10.09
C MET A 2 0.53 -0.44 -9.68
N ASN A 3 0.38 -1.49 -8.87
CA ASN A 3 -0.89 -1.81 -8.22
C ASN A 3 -1.26 -0.75 -7.17
N HIS A 4 -2.51 -0.75 -6.72
CA HIS A 4 -2.88 0.07 -5.57
C HIS A 4 -2.17 -0.38 -4.29
N GLU A 5 -1.70 0.56 -3.46
CA GLU A 5 -0.90 0.26 -2.27
C GLU A 5 -1.65 -0.68 -1.29
N GLN A 6 -2.97 -0.52 -1.13
CA GLN A 6 -3.79 -1.40 -0.28
C GLN A 6 -3.89 -2.86 -0.76
N LYS A 7 -3.42 -3.16 -1.99
CA LYS A 7 -3.37 -4.51 -2.54
C LYS A 7 -2.04 -5.22 -2.28
N ARG A 8 -1.04 -4.55 -1.72
CA ARG A 8 0.21 -5.25 -1.37
C ARG A 8 -0.09 -6.43 -0.43
N PRO A 9 0.66 -7.53 -0.54
CA PRO A 9 0.43 -8.71 0.31
C PRO A 9 0.65 -8.45 1.80
N ASP A 10 1.50 -7.48 2.16
CA ASP A 10 1.72 -7.01 3.53
C ASP A 10 0.69 -5.98 4.01
N ALA A 11 -0.24 -5.52 3.15
CA ALA A 11 -1.25 -4.55 3.55
C ALA A 11 -2.16 -5.15 4.64
N GLN A 12 -2.67 -6.37 4.46
CA GLN A 12 -3.68 -6.97 5.34
C GLN A 12 -3.22 -8.19 6.14
N ALA A 13 -2.05 -8.72 5.80
CA ALA A 13 -1.45 -9.87 6.46
C ALA A 13 0.04 -9.61 6.67
N THR A 14 0.69 -10.47 7.44
CA THR A 14 2.16 -10.45 7.50
C THR A 14 2.73 -11.14 6.26
N TYR A 15 3.62 -10.45 5.54
CA TYR A 15 4.33 -10.97 4.37
C TYR A 15 5.81 -10.59 4.45
N HIS A 16 6.72 -11.55 4.29
CA HIS A 16 8.17 -11.36 4.51
C HIS A 16 8.53 -10.68 5.84
N GLY A 17 7.75 -10.96 6.90
CA GLY A 17 7.94 -10.34 8.23
C GLY A 17 7.49 -8.88 8.34
N LYS A 18 6.75 -8.35 7.35
CA LYS A 18 6.22 -6.98 7.28
C LYS A 18 4.69 -6.98 7.34
N GLY A 19 4.11 -5.89 7.83
CA GLY A 19 2.65 -5.76 8.00
C GLY A 19 2.08 -6.61 9.15
N PRO A 20 0.75 -6.61 9.34
CA PRO A 20 -0.25 -5.93 8.52
C PRO A 20 -0.25 -4.41 8.75
N TYR A 21 -0.46 -3.63 7.69
CA TYR A 21 -0.54 -2.17 7.74
C TYR A 21 -1.98 -1.65 7.75
N LEU A 22 -2.94 -2.48 7.33
CA LEU A 22 -4.35 -2.20 7.24
C LEU A 22 -5.15 -3.32 7.89
N LYS A 23 -6.16 -2.94 8.66
CA LYS A 23 -7.24 -3.83 9.09
C LYS A 23 -8.49 -3.52 8.28
N VAL A 24 -8.71 -4.28 7.21
CA VAL A 24 -9.86 -4.09 6.33
C VAL A 24 -11.16 -4.56 6.99
N LYS A 25 -12.18 -3.70 6.98
CA LYS A 25 -13.51 -3.97 7.52
C LYS A 25 -14.41 -4.46 6.39
N TRP A 26 -14.29 -5.74 6.06
CA TRP A 26 -15.00 -6.36 4.93
C TRP A 26 -16.54 -6.23 4.96
N GLY A 27 -17.12 -6.05 6.15
CA GLY A 27 -18.56 -5.77 6.30
C GLY A 27 -18.97 -4.36 5.83
N ASN A 28 -18.01 -3.43 5.74
CA ASN A 28 -18.24 -2.04 5.32
C ASN A 28 -17.88 -1.82 3.84
N ILE A 29 -17.63 -2.90 3.08
CA ILE A 29 -17.23 -2.84 1.68
C ILE A 29 -18.28 -3.52 0.82
N ASP A 30 -18.82 -2.77 -0.14
CA ASP A 30 -19.75 -3.26 -1.15
C ASP A 30 -19.19 -4.50 -1.86
N SER A 31 -20.04 -5.49 -2.12
CA SER A 31 -19.64 -6.77 -2.71
C SER A 31 -18.84 -6.60 -4.00
N GLY A 32 -19.25 -5.69 -4.88
CA GLY A 32 -18.54 -5.36 -6.13
C GLY A 32 -17.18 -4.69 -5.92
N ALA A 33 -16.97 -4.00 -4.79
CA ALA A 33 -15.73 -3.33 -4.46
C ALA A 33 -14.72 -4.23 -3.74
N LYS A 34 -15.11 -5.41 -3.22
CA LYS A 34 -14.22 -6.30 -2.45
C LYS A 34 -12.95 -6.70 -3.20
N ASN A 35 -13.02 -6.88 -4.52
CA ASN A 35 -11.82 -7.21 -5.32
C ASN A 35 -10.79 -6.07 -5.35
N GLN A 36 -11.16 -4.83 -5.04
CA GLN A 36 -10.21 -3.72 -4.91
C GLN A 36 -9.37 -3.78 -3.62
N TRP A 37 -9.78 -4.64 -2.70
CA TRP A 37 -9.13 -4.83 -1.40
C TRP A 37 -8.53 -6.23 -1.25
N LYS A 38 -8.62 -7.11 -2.25
CA LYS A 38 -7.91 -8.40 -2.15
C LYS A 38 -6.42 -8.19 -2.41
N PRO A 39 -5.53 -8.84 -1.62
CA PRO A 39 -4.11 -8.83 -1.90
C PRO A 39 -3.80 -9.34 -3.31
N ALA A 40 -2.86 -8.66 -3.97
CA ALA A 40 -2.28 -9.06 -5.24
C ALA A 40 -0.79 -9.36 -4.99
N TYR A 41 -0.42 -10.64 -4.96
CA TYR A 41 0.92 -11.12 -4.56
C TYR A 41 2.03 -10.78 -5.56
N ASP A 42 1.65 -10.33 -6.75
CA ASP A 42 2.51 -9.76 -7.79
C ASP A 42 2.73 -8.25 -7.61
N SER A 43 2.18 -7.63 -6.56
CA SER A 43 2.43 -6.23 -6.24
C SER A 43 3.89 -6.03 -5.83
N TYR A 44 4.46 -4.92 -6.30
CA TYR A 44 5.79 -4.49 -5.89
C TYR A 44 5.87 -4.36 -4.36
N THR A 45 6.87 -5.00 -3.77
CA THR A 45 7.16 -4.96 -2.32
C THR A 45 8.63 -4.60 -2.05
N GLY A 46 9.32 -4.10 -3.07
CA GLY A 46 10.77 -3.92 -3.06
C GLY A 46 11.43 -4.51 -4.30
N SER A 47 12.70 -4.18 -4.49
CA SER A 47 13.54 -4.66 -5.59
C SER A 47 14.74 -5.45 -5.08
N ALA A 48 15.20 -6.36 -5.92
CA ALA A 48 16.46 -7.06 -5.71
C ALA A 48 17.60 -6.09 -6.06
N ASN A 49 18.77 -6.23 -5.45
CA ASN A 49 19.91 -5.37 -5.77
C ASN A 49 20.39 -5.65 -7.21
N ASP A 50 19.95 -4.83 -8.17
CA ASP A 50 20.25 -4.97 -9.59
C ASP A 50 21.50 -4.17 -10.03
N GLY A 51 22.23 -3.58 -9.07
CA GLY A 51 23.54 -2.97 -9.26
C GLY A 51 23.64 -1.53 -8.73
N SER A 52 24.75 -0.85 -9.04
CA SER A 52 25.08 0.46 -8.45
C SER A 52 24.20 1.64 -8.90
N ARG A 53 23.24 1.41 -9.80
CA ARG A 53 22.28 2.42 -10.29
C ARG A 53 20.88 2.23 -9.72
N ASP A 54 20.70 1.22 -8.87
CA ASP A 54 19.42 0.89 -8.29
C ASP A 54 19.04 1.95 -7.24
N PRO A 55 17.94 2.71 -7.43
CA PRO A 55 17.57 3.76 -6.49
C PRO A 55 17.19 3.20 -5.12
N PHE A 56 16.78 1.94 -5.05
CA PHE A 56 16.41 1.25 -3.82
C PHE A 56 16.62 -0.26 -3.95
N SER A 57 17.23 -0.89 -2.94
CA SER A 57 17.31 -2.36 -2.87
C SER A 57 16.79 -2.86 -1.53
N GLY A 58 16.10 -4.01 -1.56
CA GLY A 58 15.47 -4.62 -0.41
C GLY A 58 13.96 -4.39 -0.37
N TYR A 59 13.36 -4.49 0.82
CA TYR A 59 11.91 -4.46 0.97
C TYR A 59 11.39 -3.03 1.14
N ALA A 60 10.55 -2.57 0.21
CA ALA A 60 10.03 -1.20 0.22
C ALA A 60 9.05 -0.99 1.38
N THR A 61 9.20 0.12 2.09
CA THR A 61 8.28 0.51 3.17
C THR A 61 6.86 0.67 2.62
N TYR A 62 5.85 0.35 3.43
CA TYR A 62 4.45 0.59 3.08
C TYR A 62 4.15 2.09 3.11
N ASP A 63 3.63 2.64 2.02
CA ASP A 63 3.41 4.07 1.88
C ASP A 63 1.94 4.47 2.02
N PHE A 64 1.54 4.81 3.26
CA PHE A 64 0.19 5.30 3.53
C PHE A 64 -0.16 6.59 2.75
N ALA A 65 0.83 7.39 2.36
CA ALA A 65 0.66 8.64 1.64
C ALA A 65 0.72 8.46 0.11
N SER A 66 0.95 7.23 -0.38
CA SER A 66 0.97 6.93 -1.80
C SER A 66 -0.28 7.47 -2.51
N VAL A 67 -0.08 8.04 -3.70
CA VAL A 67 -1.18 8.45 -4.59
C VAL A 67 -2.06 7.25 -4.99
N MET A 68 -1.52 6.04 -4.88
CA MET A 68 -2.19 4.78 -5.18
C MET A 68 -2.95 4.22 -3.97
N GLN A 69 -2.73 4.74 -2.75
CA GLN A 69 -3.45 4.34 -1.55
C GLN A 69 -4.87 4.92 -1.54
N TYR A 70 -5.88 4.08 -1.32
CA TYR A 70 -7.26 4.55 -1.17
C TYR A 70 -7.48 5.24 0.18
N SER A 71 -8.38 6.23 0.21
CA SER A 71 -8.85 6.81 1.47
C SER A 71 -9.70 5.80 2.24
N ALA A 72 -9.70 5.91 3.56
CA ALA A 72 -10.59 5.11 4.41
C ALA A 72 -12.09 5.40 4.12
N GLY A 73 -12.40 6.58 3.59
CA GLY A 73 -13.75 7.07 3.31
C GLY A 73 -14.61 7.25 4.56
N ASP A 74 -15.82 7.78 4.37
CA ASP A 74 -16.74 8.16 5.44
C ASP A 74 -17.28 6.95 6.26
N GLY A 75 -17.18 5.73 5.71
CA GLY A 75 -17.55 4.47 6.38
C GLY A 75 -16.37 3.70 7.01
N SER A 76 -15.16 4.26 7.01
CA SER A 76 -13.91 3.65 7.51
C SER A 76 -13.71 2.21 7.01
N ARG A 77 -13.57 2.03 5.69
CA ARG A 77 -13.37 0.72 5.02
C ARG A 77 -12.19 -0.09 5.59
N PHE A 78 -11.25 0.59 6.23
CA PHE A 78 -10.15 0.00 6.98
C PHE A 78 -9.74 0.89 8.17
N ASP A 79 -8.95 0.33 9.07
CA ASP A 79 -8.09 1.07 10.00
C ASP A 79 -6.63 0.88 9.60
N THR A 80 -5.77 1.87 9.86
CA THR A 80 -4.32 1.73 9.64
C THR A 80 -3.63 1.19 10.89
N ILE A 81 -2.47 0.57 10.70
CA ILE A 81 -1.59 0.09 11.75
C ILE A 81 -0.20 0.67 11.44
N PRO A 82 0.24 1.72 12.16
CA PRO A 82 -0.40 2.34 13.32
C PRO A 82 -1.63 3.20 12.95
N ALA A 83 -2.53 3.41 13.92
CA ALA A 83 -3.77 4.18 13.70
C ALA A 83 -3.53 5.66 13.35
N SER A 84 -2.40 6.21 13.77
CA SER A 84 -1.97 7.58 13.43
C SER A 84 -1.76 7.79 11.93
N SER A 85 -1.46 6.73 11.18
CA SER A 85 -1.26 6.82 9.72
C SER A 85 -2.55 7.05 8.93
N LYS A 86 -3.73 6.98 9.56
CA LYS A 86 -5.02 7.11 8.88
C LYS A 86 -5.16 8.45 8.14
N SER A 87 -4.64 9.53 8.71
CA SER A 87 -4.67 10.87 8.11
C SER A 87 -3.78 11.02 6.88
N LEU A 88 -2.85 10.09 6.65
CA LEU A 88 -1.97 10.08 5.48
C LEU A 88 -2.65 9.46 4.25
N THR A 89 -3.71 8.66 4.44
CA THR A 89 -4.33 7.88 3.37
C THR A 89 -5.19 8.70 2.42
N GLY A 90 -5.20 8.32 1.15
CA GLY A 90 -6.10 8.91 0.15
C GLY A 90 -5.65 10.27 -0.40
N SER A 91 -4.39 10.65 -0.20
CA SER A 91 -3.82 11.84 -0.84
C SER A 91 -3.88 11.72 -2.37
N ARG A 92 -4.28 12.81 -3.03
CA ARG A 92 -4.34 12.91 -4.51
C ARG A 92 -3.69 14.19 -5.04
N SER A 93 -2.96 14.91 -4.19
CA SER A 93 -2.37 16.21 -4.53
C SER A 93 -0.97 16.12 -5.13
N ALA A 94 -0.19 15.09 -4.78
CA ALA A 94 1.17 14.88 -5.27
C ALA A 94 1.59 13.42 -5.14
N LEU A 95 2.64 13.04 -5.88
CA LEU A 95 3.35 11.78 -5.66
C LEU A 95 4.09 11.85 -4.31
N SER A 96 3.97 10.79 -3.53
CA SER A 96 4.80 10.60 -2.34
C SER A 96 6.26 10.28 -2.73
N SER A 97 7.19 10.43 -1.79
CA SER A 97 8.57 9.99 -2.03
C SER A 97 8.67 8.49 -2.31
N GLY A 98 7.79 7.67 -1.72
CA GLY A 98 7.68 6.25 -2.04
C GLY A 98 7.22 6.02 -3.48
N ASP A 99 6.18 6.72 -3.93
CA ASP A 99 5.73 6.64 -5.34
C ASP A 99 6.84 7.00 -6.33
N ILE A 100 7.61 8.06 -6.05
CA ILE A 100 8.72 8.49 -6.91
C ILE A 100 9.82 7.43 -6.94
N SER A 101 10.15 6.83 -5.79
CA SER A 101 11.16 5.78 -5.72
C SER A 101 10.74 4.55 -6.52
N GLN A 102 9.49 4.10 -6.35
CA GLN A 102 8.96 2.90 -7.01
C GLN A 102 8.83 3.05 -8.53
N VAL A 103 8.65 4.26 -9.06
CA VAL A 103 8.59 4.51 -10.51
C VAL A 103 9.98 4.47 -11.15
N ASN A 104 11.03 4.78 -10.40
CA ASN A 104 12.40 4.88 -10.92
C ASN A 104 13.23 3.59 -10.76
N ASP A 105 12.64 2.59 -10.13
CA ASP A 105 13.16 1.22 -9.96
C ASP A 105 12.64 0.34 -11.11
#